data_AF-A0A3S4YTT0-F1
#
_entry.id   AF-A0A3S4YTT0-F1
#
_cell.length_a   1.000
_cell.length_b   1.000
_cell.length_c   1.000
_cell.angle_alpha   90.00
_cell.angle_beta   90.00
_cell.angle_gamma   90.00
#
_symmetry.space_group_name_H-M   'P 1'
#
loop_
_entity.id
_entity.type
_entity.pdbx_description
1 polymer ?
#
loop_
_entity_poly.entity_id
_entity_poly.type
_entity_poly.pdbx_seq_one_letter_code
_entity_poly.pdbx_strand_id
1 'polypeptide(L)'
;MKYNDANILFQSYIEDVFSNLEEFLLSLKEVHSSDAYTILKSVSDAFTIDVLRTSIRTQICLKEKFFGDDVENEYSTWASTSEAYKVVRKQYPELIRVLEVKKKNFIAYIKSVLKRFSDDRKSILRQGLPAGSRVVDLIISDGDSHQRGQRVCFLKTDMGQIVYKPHSVMSDTVAAQVASFINKNLPEDITVKIPNTLDCYTHGWQEFIEYMPVSTKSELESYYRSLGGVTAFFAALGGHDFHYENIIISHGSAVPVDMETSFGNLQYVNKVSKPKNLLDKMGQTAAFSGASTLILPPLVRTERFDVDISPVTDGSPQKSRIMRGSAMNVTEEGNVELYVKAAEVIKLPHTLKLYQQLWRILGGM
;
A
#
# COMPACT_ATOMS: atom_id res chain seq x y z
N MET A 1 5.26 -5.00 26.95
CA MET A 1 3.91 -5.53 26.63
C MET A 1 4.12 -6.49 25.50
N LYS A 2 3.76 -7.78 25.62
CA LYS A 2 3.96 -8.71 24.50
C LYS A 2 2.94 -8.46 23.39
N TYR A 3 3.29 -8.80 22.15
CA TYR A 3 2.40 -8.66 20.99
C TYR A 3 1.11 -9.43 21.18
N ASN A 4 1.22 -10.66 21.69
CA ASN A 4 0.06 -11.49 22.00
C ASN A 4 -0.85 -10.79 23.02
N ASP A 5 -0.29 -10.18 24.07
CA ASP A 5 -1.06 -9.44 25.09
C ASP A 5 -1.80 -8.24 24.51
N ALA A 6 -1.21 -7.56 23.53
CA ALA A 6 -1.81 -6.41 22.88
C ALA A 6 -3.05 -6.77 22.03
N ASN A 7 -3.16 -8.03 21.61
CA ASN A 7 -4.33 -8.53 20.88
C ASN A 7 -5.46 -8.97 21.82
N ILE A 8 -5.15 -9.44 23.03
CA ILE A 8 -6.12 -10.03 23.96
C ILE A 8 -7.32 -9.10 24.23
N LEU A 9 -7.07 -7.82 24.48
CA LEU A 9 -8.12 -6.87 24.88
C LEU A 9 -9.22 -6.71 23.81
N PHE A 10 -8.86 -6.83 22.53
CA PHE A 10 -9.78 -6.70 21.40
C PHE A 10 -9.94 -8.01 20.61
N GLN A 11 -9.56 -9.14 21.22
CA GLN A 11 -9.61 -10.45 20.58
C GLN A 11 -11.04 -10.80 20.12
N SER A 12 -12.03 -10.64 20.99
CA SER A 12 -13.44 -10.88 20.65
C SER A 12 -13.96 -9.99 19.52
N TYR A 13 -13.42 -8.77 19.42
CA TYR A 13 -13.75 -7.83 18.36
C TYR A 13 -13.10 -8.21 17.02
N ILE A 14 -11.91 -8.82 17.05
CA ILE A 14 -11.26 -9.39 15.86
C ILE A 14 -12.01 -10.67 15.43
N GLU A 15 -12.36 -11.55 16.36
CA GLU A 15 -13.14 -12.77 16.12
C GLU A 15 -14.52 -12.48 15.50
N ASP A 16 -15.18 -11.40 15.92
CA ASP A 16 -16.43 -10.94 15.29
C ASP A 16 -16.25 -10.66 13.79
N VAL A 17 -15.12 -10.08 13.37
CA VAL A 17 -14.81 -9.88 11.93
C VAL A 17 -14.62 -11.21 11.21
N PHE A 18 -13.90 -12.15 11.81
CA PHE A 18 -13.73 -13.50 11.26
C PHE A 18 -15.09 -14.17 10.99
N SER A 19 -15.95 -14.24 12.02
CA SER A 19 -17.26 -14.90 11.89
C SER A 19 -18.16 -14.21 10.87
N ASN A 20 -18.16 -12.87 10.83
CA ASN A 20 -18.99 -12.11 9.87
C ASN A 20 -18.55 -12.28 8.40
N LEU A 21 -17.26 -12.57 8.18
CA LEU A 21 -16.71 -12.79 6.85
C LEU A 21 -16.78 -14.25 6.43
N GLU A 22 -16.67 -15.20 7.37
CA GLU A 22 -16.68 -16.63 7.07
C GLU A 22 -17.97 -17.08 6.38
N GLU A 23 -19.13 -16.73 6.95
CA GLU A 23 -20.43 -17.06 6.36
C GLU A 23 -20.57 -16.46 4.94
N PHE A 24 -20.09 -15.23 4.77
CA PHE A 24 -20.13 -14.56 3.48
C PHE A 24 -19.20 -15.24 2.45
N LEU A 25 -17.98 -15.58 2.83
CA LEU A 25 -17.02 -16.23 1.95
C LEU A 25 -17.53 -17.59 1.46
N LEU A 26 -18.07 -18.40 2.37
CA LEU A 26 -18.65 -19.70 2.04
C LEU A 26 -19.90 -19.60 1.15
N SER A 27 -20.54 -18.42 1.09
CA SER A 27 -21.68 -18.16 0.19
C SER A 27 -21.28 -17.84 -1.25
N LEU A 28 -20.01 -17.48 -1.50
CA LEU A 28 -19.52 -17.10 -2.82
C LEU A 28 -19.13 -18.32 -3.64
N LYS A 29 -19.53 -18.35 -4.92
CA LYS A 29 -19.21 -19.47 -5.83
C LYS A 29 -17.72 -19.52 -6.17
N GLU A 30 -17.08 -18.35 -6.16
CA GLU A 30 -15.68 -18.15 -6.50
C GLU A 30 -14.74 -18.49 -5.34
N VAL A 31 -15.24 -18.71 -4.12
CA VAL A 31 -14.41 -19.05 -2.96
C VAL A 31 -14.66 -20.50 -2.58
N HIS A 32 -13.67 -21.36 -2.79
CA HIS A 32 -13.79 -22.75 -2.34
C HIS A 32 -13.59 -22.82 -0.82
N SER A 33 -14.21 -23.82 -0.18
CA SER A 33 -14.07 -24.06 1.26
C SER A 33 -12.61 -24.24 1.71
N SER A 34 -11.76 -24.81 0.85
CA SER A 34 -10.31 -24.94 1.11
C SER A 34 -9.54 -23.61 1.12
N ASP A 35 -10.05 -22.55 0.48
CA ASP A 35 -9.38 -21.24 0.43
C ASP A 35 -10.01 -20.21 1.36
N ALA A 36 -11.26 -20.43 1.77
CA ALA A 36 -11.97 -19.53 2.68
C ALA A 36 -11.14 -19.24 3.93
N TYR A 37 -10.50 -20.27 4.51
CA TYR A 37 -9.62 -20.11 5.65
C TYR A 37 -8.38 -19.26 5.34
N THR A 38 -7.74 -19.45 4.19
CA THR A 38 -6.58 -18.65 3.75
C THR A 38 -6.94 -17.19 3.61
N ILE A 39 -8.05 -16.90 2.91
CA ILE A 39 -8.56 -15.54 2.73
C ILE A 39 -8.93 -14.91 4.09
N LEU A 40 -9.63 -15.65 4.96
CA LEU A 40 -10.00 -15.18 6.30
C LEU A 40 -8.77 -14.82 7.12
N LYS A 41 -7.74 -15.67 7.08
CA LYS A 41 -6.49 -15.42 7.79
C LYS A 41 -5.82 -14.15 7.28
N SER A 42 -5.58 -14.03 5.98
CA SER A 42 -4.94 -12.85 5.36
C SER A 42 -5.67 -11.54 5.69
N VAL A 43 -7.00 -11.57 5.58
CA VAL A 43 -7.86 -10.41 5.87
C VAL A 43 -7.86 -10.05 7.34
N SER A 44 -7.90 -11.04 8.22
CA SER A 44 -7.97 -10.78 9.66
C SER A 44 -6.62 -10.41 10.26
N ASP A 45 -5.51 -10.89 9.71
CA ASP A 45 -4.17 -10.42 10.05
C ASP A 45 -4.06 -8.92 9.73
N ALA A 46 -4.52 -8.49 8.55
CA ALA A 46 -4.56 -7.08 8.19
C ALA A 46 -5.46 -6.24 9.12
N PHE A 47 -6.62 -6.78 9.51
CA PHE A 47 -7.52 -6.11 10.46
C PHE A 47 -6.93 -6.00 11.87
N THR A 48 -6.26 -7.05 12.34
CA THR A 48 -5.58 -7.09 13.64
C THR A 48 -4.54 -5.98 13.73
N ILE A 49 -3.77 -5.78 12.65
CA ILE A 49 -2.81 -4.67 12.55
C ILE A 49 -3.51 -3.31 12.67
N ASP A 50 -4.65 -3.12 11.99
CA ASP A 50 -5.41 -1.86 12.08
C ASP A 50 -5.94 -1.60 13.50
N VAL A 51 -6.38 -2.65 14.21
CA VAL A 51 -6.83 -2.58 15.61
C VAL A 51 -5.67 -2.24 16.54
N LEU A 52 -4.53 -2.90 16.38
CA LEU A 52 -3.33 -2.65 17.17
C LEU A 52 -2.84 -1.22 16.95
N ARG A 53 -2.66 -0.78 15.71
CA ARG A 53 -2.22 0.59 15.39
C ARG A 53 -3.14 1.65 15.99
N THR A 54 -4.43 1.36 16.08
CA THR A 54 -5.44 2.28 16.64
C THR A 54 -5.42 2.27 18.17
N SER A 55 -5.17 1.12 18.81
CA SER A 55 -5.37 0.92 20.26
C SER A 55 -4.10 0.90 21.10
N ILE A 56 -2.94 0.61 20.51
CA ILE A 56 -1.71 0.25 21.24
C ILE A 56 -1.26 1.31 22.26
N ARG A 57 -1.37 2.60 21.92
CA ARG A 57 -1.02 3.69 22.85
C ARG A 57 -1.92 3.69 24.08
N THR A 58 -3.22 3.45 23.89
CA THR A 58 -4.17 3.36 25.00
C THR A 58 -3.86 2.15 25.88
N GLN A 59 -3.52 1.02 25.26
CA GLN A 59 -3.13 -0.20 25.96
C GLN A 59 -1.86 0.00 26.81
N ILE A 60 -0.83 0.67 26.28
CA ILE A 60 0.39 1.00 27.02
C ILE A 60 0.08 1.90 28.22
N CYS A 61 -0.69 2.98 28.02
CA CYS A 61 -1.07 3.86 29.12
C CYS A 61 -1.90 3.13 30.21
N LEU A 62 -2.76 2.20 29.81
CA LEU A 62 -3.51 1.36 30.76
C LEU A 62 -2.57 0.43 31.53
N LYS A 63 -1.63 -0.23 30.84
CA LYS A 63 -0.63 -1.09 31.47
C LYS A 63 0.16 -0.32 32.54
N GLU A 64 0.75 0.82 32.16
CA GLU A 64 1.53 1.68 33.05
C GLU A 64 0.71 2.15 34.25
N LYS A 65 -0.55 2.58 34.02
CA LYS A 65 -1.43 3.12 35.06
C LYS A 65 -1.85 2.09 36.11
N PHE A 66 -2.14 0.86 35.70
CA PHE A 66 -2.71 -0.17 36.58
C PHE A 66 -1.67 -1.15 37.15
N PHE A 67 -0.57 -1.38 36.43
CA PHE A 67 0.39 -2.44 36.75
C PHE A 67 1.84 -1.93 36.87
N GLY A 68 2.12 -0.67 36.52
CA GLY A 68 3.48 -0.15 36.48
C GLY A 68 4.38 -0.87 35.47
N ASP A 69 5.68 -0.94 35.78
CA ASP A 69 6.68 -1.49 34.86
C ASP A 69 6.81 -3.04 34.93
N ASP A 70 6.33 -3.70 36.00
CA ASP A 70 6.99 -4.94 36.46
C ASP A 70 6.16 -6.24 36.47
N VAL A 71 4.95 -6.31 35.89
CA VAL A 71 4.24 -7.62 35.79
C VAL A 71 3.48 -7.81 34.47
N GLU A 72 4.14 -8.39 33.46
CA GLU A 72 3.51 -8.67 32.15
C GLU A 72 2.33 -9.66 32.24
N ASN A 73 2.41 -10.66 33.12
CA ASN A 73 1.35 -11.66 33.29
C ASN A 73 0.07 -11.10 33.91
N GLU A 74 0.15 -10.00 34.67
CA GLU A 74 -1.04 -9.38 35.29
C GLU A 74 -1.86 -8.59 34.28
N TYR A 75 -1.20 -7.88 33.36
CA TYR A 75 -1.90 -7.14 32.31
C TYR A 75 -2.64 -8.07 31.36
N SER A 76 -1.99 -9.13 30.85
CA SER A 76 -2.61 -10.06 29.90
C SER A 76 -3.82 -10.79 30.52
N THR A 77 -3.67 -11.22 31.77
CA THR A 77 -4.75 -11.82 32.56
C THR A 77 -5.91 -10.84 32.71
N TRP A 78 -5.64 -9.59 33.12
CA TRP A 78 -6.67 -8.56 33.24
C TRP A 78 -7.34 -8.21 31.91
N ALA A 79 -6.55 -8.02 30.85
CA ALA A 79 -7.02 -7.66 29.51
C ALA A 79 -7.98 -8.69 28.91
N SER A 80 -7.84 -9.97 29.30
CA SER A 80 -8.75 -11.05 28.90
C SER A 80 -10.13 -10.99 29.58
N THR A 81 -10.29 -10.16 30.61
CA THR A 81 -11.53 -10.07 31.38
C THR A 81 -12.51 -9.04 30.79
N SER A 82 -13.81 -9.27 31.04
CA SER A 82 -14.84 -8.28 30.71
C SER A 82 -14.67 -6.94 31.46
N GLU A 83 -13.95 -6.93 32.58
CA GLU A 83 -13.68 -5.71 33.34
C GLU A 83 -12.73 -4.77 32.60
N ALA A 84 -11.69 -5.30 31.95
CA ALA A 84 -10.78 -4.49 31.15
C ALA A 84 -11.51 -3.77 30.02
N TYR A 85 -12.38 -4.47 29.30
CA TYR A 85 -13.20 -3.85 28.26
C TYR A 85 -14.14 -2.76 28.82
N LYS A 86 -14.76 -2.98 29.99
CA LYS A 86 -15.58 -1.95 30.66
C LYS A 86 -14.77 -0.71 31.02
N VAL A 87 -13.56 -0.89 31.55
CA VAL A 87 -12.63 0.21 31.86
C VAL A 87 -12.31 1.01 30.61
N VAL A 88 -11.94 0.34 29.52
CA VAL A 88 -11.62 1.00 28.24
C VAL A 88 -12.84 1.73 27.70
N ARG A 89 -14.01 1.09 27.69
CA ARG A 89 -15.26 1.71 27.22
C ARG A 89 -15.66 2.94 28.02
N LYS A 90 -15.40 2.94 29.33
CA LYS A 90 -15.70 4.08 30.21
C LYS A 90 -14.68 5.21 30.09
N GLN A 91 -13.39 4.90 30.06
CA GLN A 91 -12.31 5.90 30.06
C GLN A 91 -11.97 6.41 28.64
N TYR A 92 -12.16 5.57 27.62
CA TYR A 92 -11.82 5.84 26.22
C TYR A 92 -13.00 5.51 25.28
N PRO A 93 -14.18 6.13 25.48
CA PRO A 93 -15.36 5.83 24.67
C PRO A 93 -15.15 6.12 23.17
N GLU A 94 -14.31 7.10 22.85
CA GLU A 94 -13.97 7.41 21.45
C GLU A 94 -13.09 6.35 20.78
N LEU A 95 -12.19 5.70 21.52
CA LEU A 95 -11.44 4.57 20.98
C LEU A 95 -12.41 3.46 20.54
N ILE A 96 -13.37 3.12 21.40
CA ILE A 96 -14.39 2.12 21.07
C ILE A 96 -15.22 2.56 19.86
N ARG A 97 -15.66 3.83 19.80
CA ARG A 97 -16.43 4.32 18.64
C ARG A 97 -15.61 4.23 17.34
N VAL A 98 -14.34 4.62 17.35
CA VAL A 98 -13.45 4.56 16.19
C VAL A 98 -13.21 3.12 15.75
N LEU A 99 -12.99 2.21 16.68
CA LEU A 99 -12.89 0.78 16.39
C LEU A 99 -14.19 0.30 15.73
N GLU A 100 -15.36 0.44 16.35
CA GLU A 100 -16.63 -0.02 15.76
C GLU A 100 -16.87 0.51 14.33
N VAL A 101 -16.52 1.77 14.04
CA VAL A 101 -16.56 2.33 12.68
C VAL A 101 -15.59 1.61 11.75
N LYS A 102 -14.34 1.37 12.19
CA LYS A 102 -13.33 0.60 11.43
C LYS A 102 -13.81 -0.83 11.15
N LYS A 103 -14.35 -1.57 12.13
CA LYS A 103 -14.92 -2.91 11.91
C LYS A 103 -15.98 -2.90 10.83
N LYS A 104 -16.98 -2.02 10.98
CA LYS A 104 -18.10 -1.94 10.03
C LYS A 104 -17.60 -1.63 8.61
N ASN A 105 -16.70 -0.67 8.48
CA ASN A 105 -16.15 -0.29 7.19
C ASN A 105 -15.29 -1.41 6.59
N PHE A 106 -14.50 -2.10 7.41
CA PHE A 106 -13.63 -3.19 6.97
C PHE A 106 -14.43 -4.40 6.48
N ILE A 107 -15.45 -4.85 7.23
CA ILE A 107 -16.33 -5.94 6.80
C ILE A 107 -17.03 -5.56 5.47
N ALA A 108 -17.61 -4.36 5.41
CA ALA A 108 -18.27 -3.87 4.19
C ALA A 108 -17.30 -3.78 3.01
N TYR A 109 -16.05 -3.38 3.27
CA TYR A 109 -15.00 -3.27 2.28
C TYR A 109 -14.68 -4.65 1.68
N ILE A 110 -14.33 -5.65 2.49
CA ILE A 110 -13.99 -6.99 1.99
C ILE A 110 -15.16 -7.63 1.22
N LYS A 111 -16.39 -7.49 1.75
CA LYS A 111 -17.60 -7.93 1.05
C LYS A 111 -17.76 -7.25 -0.31
N SER A 112 -17.45 -5.95 -0.39
CA SER A 112 -17.52 -5.19 -1.65
C SER A 112 -16.47 -5.61 -2.67
N VAL A 113 -15.23 -5.89 -2.26
CA VAL A 113 -14.15 -6.34 -3.16
C VAL A 113 -14.53 -7.65 -3.84
N LEU A 114 -14.94 -8.64 -3.06
CA LEU A 114 -15.27 -9.98 -3.59
C LEU A 114 -16.56 -9.98 -4.41
N LYS A 115 -17.55 -9.18 -4.02
CA LYS A 115 -18.76 -8.99 -4.84
C LYS A 115 -18.42 -8.34 -6.19
N ARG A 116 -17.62 -7.28 -6.19
CA ARG A 116 -17.14 -6.62 -7.42
C ARG A 116 -16.35 -7.58 -8.30
N PHE A 117 -15.52 -8.44 -7.71
CA PHE A 117 -14.81 -9.48 -8.47
C PHE A 117 -15.79 -10.41 -9.21
N SER A 118 -16.83 -10.89 -8.52
CA SER A 118 -17.86 -11.75 -9.14
C SER A 118 -18.64 -11.02 -10.23
N ASP A 119 -19.10 -9.79 -9.95
CA ASP A 119 -19.88 -8.96 -10.87
C ASP A 119 -19.07 -8.61 -12.15
N ASP A 120 -17.79 -8.26 -11.99
CA ASP A 120 -16.92 -7.80 -13.07
C ASP A 120 -16.14 -8.91 -13.77
N ARG A 121 -16.19 -10.16 -13.28
CA ARG A 121 -15.31 -11.27 -13.72
C ARG A 121 -15.21 -11.40 -15.24
N LYS A 122 -16.35 -11.28 -15.94
CA LYS A 122 -16.40 -11.35 -17.41
C LYS A 122 -15.68 -10.18 -18.08
N SER A 123 -15.80 -8.98 -17.54
CA SER A 123 -15.13 -7.78 -18.04
C SER A 123 -13.63 -7.86 -17.77
N ILE A 124 -13.22 -8.35 -16.60
CA ILE A 124 -11.82 -8.57 -16.24
C ILE A 124 -11.16 -9.57 -17.22
N LEU A 125 -11.81 -10.70 -17.49
CA LEU A 125 -11.34 -11.68 -18.48
C LEU A 125 -11.26 -11.10 -19.90
N ARG A 126 -12.24 -10.29 -20.32
CA ARG A 126 -12.22 -9.61 -21.63
C ARG A 126 -11.09 -8.59 -21.74
N GLN A 127 -10.72 -7.96 -20.63
CA GLN A 127 -9.56 -7.07 -20.58
C GLN A 127 -8.25 -7.86 -20.72
N GLY A 128 -8.24 -9.18 -20.50
CA GLY A 128 -7.04 -10.01 -20.53
C GLY A 128 -6.35 -10.13 -19.18
N LEU A 129 -7.06 -9.82 -18.08
CA LEU A 129 -6.56 -9.96 -16.72
C LEU A 129 -6.92 -11.35 -16.14
N PRO A 130 -6.14 -11.90 -15.19
CA PRO A 130 -6.29 -13.28 -14.73
C PRO A 130 -7.44 -13.45 -13.72
N ALA A 131 -8.68 -13.22 -14.15
CA ALA A 131 -9.89 -13.48 -13.36
C ALA A 131 -10.42 -14.89 -13.58
N GLY A 132 -9.71 -15.86 -13.02
CA GLY A 132 -10.12 -17.25 -13.06
C GLY A 132 -11.40 -17.54 -12.26
N SER A 133 -11.75 -18.82 -12.18
CA SER A 133 -13.01 -19.23 -11.58
C SER A 133 -13.02 -19.18 -10.05
N ARG A 134 -11.82 -19.13 -9.45
CA ARG A 134 -11.58 -19.36 -8.04
C ARG A 134 -10.65 -18.29 -7.47
N VAL A 135 -11.02 -17.70 -6.33
CA VAL A 135 -10.15 -16.82 -5.52
C VAL A 135 -9.47 -17.68 -4.46
N VAL A 136 -8.14 -17.69 -4.49
CA VAL A 136 -7.27 -18.47 -3.61
C VAL A 136 -6.83 -17.66 -2.39
N ASP A 137 -6.61 -16.36 -2.57
CA ASP A 137 -6.17 -15.47 -1.49
C ASP A 137 -6.56 -14.02 -1.78
N LEU A 138 -6.67 -13.21 -0.72
CA LEU A 138 -6.91 -11.78 -0.77
C LEU A 138 -6.00 -11.08 0.23
N ILE A 139 -5.04 -10.32 -0.29
CA ILE A 139 -4.05 -9.60 0.51
C ILE A 139 -4.36 -8.11 0.42
N ILE A 140 -4.45 -7.44 1.57
CA ILE A 140 -4.70 -6.00 1.64
C ILE A 140 -3.34 -5.29 1.67
N SER A 141 -3.16 -4.25 0.86
CA SER A 141 -1.93 -3.46 0.91
C SER A 141 -1.82 -2.69 2.22
N ASP A 142 -0.59 -2.44 2.67
CA ASP A 142 -0.30 -1.53 3.78
C ASP A 142 -0.19 -0.06 3.33
N GLY A 143 -0.64 0.23 2.10
CA GLY A 143 -0.58 1.56 1.50
C GLY A 143 -1.66 2.49 2.04
N ASP A 144 -1.71 3.69 1.48
CA ASP A 144 -2.64 4.72 1.90
C ASP A 144 -4.10 4.28 1.76
N SER A 145 -4.89 4.66 2.76
CA SER A 145 -6.31 4.35 2.78
C SER A 145 -7.11 5.44 2.10
N HIS A 146 -7.94 5.05 1.14
CA HIS A 146 -8.96 5.89 0.52
C HIS A 146 -10.28 5.80 1.30
N GLN A 147 -11.17 6.78 1.06
CA GLN A 147 -12.58 6.83 1.47
C GLN A 147 -13.06 5.70 2.41
N ARG A 148 -13.17 6.00 3.72
CA ARG A 148 -13.63 5.06 4.77
C ARG A 148 -12.68 3.88 5.04
N GLY A 149 -11.41 3.99 4.68
CA GLY A 149 -10.38 3.00 5.04
C GLY A 149 -10.13 1.91 4.00
N GLN A 150 -10.62 2.08 2.76
CA GLN A 150 -10.40 1.14 1.67
C GLN A 150 -8.96 1.29 1.16
N ARG A 151 -8.30 0.18 0.82
CA ARG A 151 -6.90 0.17 0.36
C ARG A 151 -6.78 -0.65 -0.92
N VAL A 152 -5.68 -0.55 -1.63
CA VAL A 152 -5.40 -1.48 -2.73
C VAL A 152 -5.40 -2.92 -2.20
N CYS A 153 -5.96 -3.87 -2.96
CA CYS A 153 -5.92 -5.30 -2.62
C CYS A 153 -5.29 -6.10 -3.76
N PHE A 154 -4.63 -7.20 -3.42
CA PHE A 154 -4.11 -8.19 -4.34
C PHE A 154 -4.96 -9.44 -4.22
N LEU A 155 -5.67 -9.80 -5.29
CA LEU A 155 -6.41 -11.05 -5.36
C LEU A 155 -5.55 -12.07 -6.09
N LYS A 156 -5.37 -13.24 -5.47
CA LYS A 156 -4.79 -14.41 -6.12
C LYS A 156 -5.90 -15.30 -6.61
N THR A 157 -5.94 -15.58 -7.90
CA THR A 157 -6.90 -16.51 -8.53
C THR A 157 -6.20 -17.80 -8.95
N ASP A 158 -6.98 -18.76 -9.43
CA ASP A 158 -6.48 -19.96 -10.12
C ASP A 158 -5.79 -19.67 -11.47
N MET A 159 -5.87 -18.44 -11.98
CA MET A 159 -5.20 -18.00 -13.22
C MET A 159 -4.00 -17.08 -13.01
N GLY A 160 -3.82 -16.50 -11.82
CA GLY A 160 -2.76 -15.53 -11.56
C GLY A 160 -3.16 -14.47 -10.53
N GLN A 161 -2.39 -13.39 -10.44
CA GLN A 161 -2.66 -12.29 -9.52
C GLN A 161 -3.23 -11.07 -10.24
N ILE A 162 -4.14 -10.38 -9.57
CA ILE A 162 -4.77 -9.15 -10.05
C ILE A 162 -4.85 -8.12 -8.92
N VAL A 163 -4.65 -6.85 -9.26
CA VAL A 163 -4.71 -5.72 -8.34
C VAL A 163 -6.11 -5.12 -8.40
N TYR A 164 -6.74 -4.96 -7.25
CA TYR A 164 -7.97 -4.22 -7.06
C TYR A 164 -7.65 -2.84 -6.47
N LYS A 165 -8.12 -1.78 -7.13
CA LYS A 165 -8.01 -0.40 -6.65
C LYS A 165 -9.42 0.12 -6.28
N PRO A 166 -9.66 0.59 -5.04
CA PRO A 166 -10.99 1.01 -4.56
C PRO A 166 -11.43 2.39 -5.08
N HIS A 167 -10.87 2.86 -6.19
CA HIS A 167 -11.15 4.13 -6.83
C HIS A 167 -11.06 3.98 -8.36
N SER A 168 -11.56 4.96 -9.11
CA SER A 168 -11.39 4.98 -10.55
C SER A 168 -9.90 4.92 -10.92
N VAL A 169 -9.61 4.15 -11.96
CA VAL A 169 -8.30 4.00 -12.60
C VAL A 169 -8.33 4.58 -14.01
N MET A 170 -9.24 5.54 -14.24
CA MET A 170 -9.35 6.24 -15.51
C MET A 170 -8.03 6.91 -15.90
N SER A 171 -7.29 7.44 -14.93
CA SER A 171 -5.95 8.01 -15.17
C SER A 171 -4.99 6.97 -15.76
N ASP A 172 -4.97 5.75 -15.21
CA ASP A 172 -4.17 4.62 -15.70
C ASP A 172 -4.58 4.27 -17.15
N THR A 173 -5.89 4.17 -17.43
CA THR A 173 -6.40 3.87 -18.78
C THR A 173 -6.02 4.95 -19.80
N VAL A 174 -6.16 6.23 -19.45
CA VAL A 174 -5.79 7.34 -20.35
C VAL A 174 -4.28 7.34 -20.59
N ALA A 175 -3.48 7.17 -19.53
CA ALA A 175 -2.03 7.09 -19.67
C ALA A 175 -1.62 5.93 -20.59
N ALA A 176 -2.24 4.74 -20.43
CA ALA A 176 -2.00 3.58 -21.29
C ALA A 176 -2.31 3.87 -22.78
N GLN A 177 -3.41 4.56 -23.07
CA GLN A 177 -3.78 4.95 -24.43
C GLN A 177 -2.79 5.93 -25.05
N VAL A 178 -2.36 6.95 -24.29
CA VAL A 178 -1.37 7.92 -24.75
C VAL A 178 -0.02 7.23 -24.96
N ALA A 179 0.42 6.37 -24.05
CA ALA A 179 1.64 5.57 -24.19
C ALA A 179 1.57 4.69 -25.44
N SER A 180 0.47 3.98 -25.67
CA SER A 180 0.27 3.15 -26.88
C SER A 180 0.37 3.97 -28.17
N PHE A 181 -0.16 5.19 -28.18
CA PHE A 181 -0.04 6.09 -29.34
C PHE A 181 1.41 6.52 -29.59
N ILE A 182 2.12 6.94 -28.54
CA ILE A 182 3.49 7.47 -28.65
C ILE A 182 4.49 6.34 -28.96
N ASN A 183 4.36 5.19 -28.29
CA ASN A 183 5.28 4.05 -28.42
C ASN A 183 5.42 3.54 -29.86
N LYS A 184 4.42 3.75 -30.73
CA LYS A 184 4.50 3.40 -32.17
C LYS A 184 5.67 4.06 -32.91
N ASN A 185 6.18 5.17 -32.39
CA ASN A 185 7.26 5.94 -32.99
C ASN A 185 8.53 5.95 -32.13
N LEU A 186 8.58 5.15 -31.05
CA LEU A 186 9.73 5.08 -30.16
C LEU A 186 10.49 3.75 -30.35
N PRO A 187 11.83 3.77 -30.22
CA PRO A 187 12.61 2.56 -29.99
C PRO A 187 12.12 1.78 -28.77
N GLU A 188 12.19 0.46 -28.84
CA GLU A 188 11.65 -0.46 -27.81
C GLU A 188 12.21 -0.18 -26.41
N ASP A 189 13.50 0.16 -26.32
CA ASP A 189 14.24 0.38 -25.07
C ASP A 189 13.84 1.66 -24.30
N ILE A 190 13.04 2.55 -24.92
CA ILE A 190 12.47 3.75 -24.27
C ILE A 190 10.94 3.77 -24.30
N THR A 191 10.30 2.67 -24.73
CA THR A 191 8.84 2.57 -24.70
C THR A 191 8.32 2.59 -23.27
N VAL A 192 7.17 3.24 -23.08
CA VAL A 192 6.51 3.34 -21.78
C VAL A 192 5.57 2.15 -21.63
N LYS A 193 5.88 1.26 -20.70
CA LYS A 193 5.04 0.10 -20.37
C LYS A 193 4.08 0.50 -19.25
N ILE A 194 2.78 0.40 -19.51
CA ILE A 194 1.73 0.69 -18.53
C ILE A 194 0.94 -0.60 -18.28
N PRO A 195 0.70 -0.98 -17.01
CA PRO A 195 -0.07 -2.18 -16.68
C PRO A 195 -1.43 -2.21 -17.35
N ASN A 196 -1.83 -3.38 -17.84
CA ASN A 196 -3.16 -3.55 -18.37
C ASN A 196 -4.22 -3.27 -17.29
N THR A 197 -5.21 -2.45 -17.59
CA THR A 197 -6.12 -1.90 -16.59
C THR A 197 -7.56 -1.82 -17.10
N LEU A 198 -8.51 -2.18 -16.25
CA LEU A 198 -9.95 -2.05 -16.44
C LEU A 198 -10.50 -1.02 -15.43
N ASP A 199 -10.99 0.10 -15.94
CA ASP A 199 -11.75 1.06 -15.14
C ASP A 199 -13.23 0.68 -15.05
N CYS A 200 -13.75 0.62 -13.82
CA CYS A 200 -15.15 0.38 -13.50
C CYS A 200 -15.81 1.63 -12.89
N TYR A 201 -15.31 2.84 -13.22
CA TYR A 201 -15.73 4.18 -12.76
C TYR A 201 -15.59 4.48 -11.27
N THR A 202 -15.87 3.54 -10.40
CA THR A 202 -15.84 3.70 -8.92
C THR A 202 -14.74 2.87 -8.26
N HIS A 203 -14.11 2.00 -9.05
CA HIS A 203 -13.02 1.11 -8.70
C HIS A 203 -12.36 0.64 -10.00
N GLY A 204 -11.26 -0.09 -9.89
CA GLY A 204 -10.57 -0.63 -11.05
C GLY A 204 -9.83 -1.93 -10.76
N TRP A 205 -9.54 -2.63 -11.85
CA TRP A 205 -8.76 -3.86 -11.85
C TRP A 205 -7.51 -3.65 -12.70
N GLN A 206 -6.35 -4.04 -12.20
CA GLN A 206 -5.07 -3.82 -12.87
C GLN A 206 -4.22 -5.08 -12.84
N GLU A 207 -3.43 -5.27 -13.88
CA GLU A 207 -2.40 -6.29 -13.98
C GLU A 207 -1.45 -6.20 -12.79
N PHE A 208 -1.19 -7.35 -12.17
CA PHE A 208 -0.15 -7.46 -11.16
C PHE A 208 1.22 -7.52 -11.84
N ILE A 209 2.07 -6.53 -11.56
CA ILE A 209 3.44 -6.49 -12.07
C ILE A 209 4.36 -7.13 -11.04
N GLU A 210 4.88 -8.31 -11.37
CA GLU A 210 5.88 -8.97 -10.55
C GLU A 210 7.20 -8.21 -10.59
N TYR A 211 7.77 -7.93 -9.40
CA TYR A 211 9.12 -7.43 -9.30
C TYR A 211 10.11 -8.49 -9.76
N MET A 212 10.94 -8.16 -10.74
CA MET A 212 12.03 -9.02 -11.18
C MET A 212 13.36 -8.27 -11.08
N PRO A 213 14.33 -8.78 -10.31
CA PRO A 213 15.61 -8.12 -10.14
C PRO A 213 16.39 -8.12 -11.45
N VAL A 214 17.12 -7.03 -11.67
CA VAL A 214 18.10 -6.92 -12.74
C VAL A 214 19.37 -7.66 -12.33
N SER A 215 19.83 -8.59 -13.17
CA SER A 215 20.96 -9.47 -12.88
C SER A 215 22.16 -9.23 -13.78
N THR A 216 21.99 -8.52 -14.90
CA THR A 216 23.06 -8.23 -15.85
C THR A 216 23.21 -6.73 -16.13
N LYS A 217 24.40 -6.33 -16.61
CA LYS A 217 24.64 -4.94 -17.04
C LYS A 217 23.70 -4.51 -18.17
N SER A 218 23.40 -5.41 -19.10
CA SER A 218 22.50 -5.12 -20.23
C SER A 218 21.06 -4.89 -19.75
N GLU A 219 20.56 -5.70 -18.81
CA GLU A 219 19.25 -5.48 -18.18
C GLU A 219 19.21 -4.16 -17.39
N LEU A 220 20.33 -3.78 -16.75
CA LEU A 220 20.43 -2.51 -16.04
C LEU A 220 20.39 -1.31 -16.99
N GLU A 221 21.09 -1.41 -18.12
CA GLU A 221 21.04 -0.41 -19.18
C GLU A 221 19.61 -0.28 -19.73
N SER A 222 18.93 -1.40 -20.01
CA SER A 222 17.52 -1.41 -20.44
C SER A 222 16.59 -0.76 -19.41
N TYR A 223 16.80 -1.04 -18.12
CA TYR A 223 16.00 -0.44 -17.05
C TYR A 223 16.14 1.08 -17.06
N TYR A 224 17.36 1.61 -17.07
CA TYR A 224 17.57 3.06 -17.05
C TYR A 224 17.11 3.76 -18.33
N ARG A 225 17.18 3.11 -19.50
CA ARG A 225 16.62 3.66 -20.74
C ARG A 225 15.09 3.72 -20.67
N SER A 226 14.44 2.66 -20.20
CA SER A 226 12.99 2.65 -20.01
C SER A 226 12.55 3.68 -18.96
N LEU A 227 13.31 3.84 -17.87
CA LEU A 227 13.06 4.84 -16.83
C LEU A 227 13.16 6.27 -17.40
N GLY A 228 14.10 6.52 -18.30
CA GLY A 228 14.19 7.78 -19.04
C GLY A 228 12.95 8.05 -19.91
N GLY A 229 12.46 7.02 -20.61
CA GLY A 229 11.20 7.09 -21.37
C GLY A 229 10.00 7.42 -20.48
N VAL A 230 9.84 6.71 -19.36
CA VAL A 230 8.80 6.94 -18.34
C VAL A 230 8.90 8.36 -17.78
N THR A 231 10.12 8.84 -17.49
CA THR A 231 10.36 10.20 -16.97
C THR A 231 9.89 11.26 -17.96
N ALA A 232 10.30 11.15 -19.23
CA ALA A 232 9.94 12.11 -20.27
C ALA A 232 8.41 12.10 -20.52
N PHE A 233 7.81 10.93 -20.52
CA PHE A 233 6.37 10.75 -20.70
C PHE A 233 5.55 11.45 -19.60
N PHE A 234 5.83 11.17 -18.33
CA PHE A 234 5.09 11.81 -17.25
C PHE A 234 5.46 13.28 -17.05
N ALA A 235 6.69 13.68 -17.35
CA ALA A 235 7.05 15.11 -17.40
C ALA A 235 6.17 15.87 -18.41
N ALA A 236 5.94 15.30 -19.59
CA ALA A 236 5.08 15.90 -20.62
C ALA A 236 3.60 15.96 -20.21
N LEU A 237 3.11 15.00 -19.42
CA LEU A 237 1.75 14.99 -18.89
C LEU A 237 1.57 15.83 -17.62
N GLY A 238 2.66 16.36 -17.06
CA GLY A 238 2.65 17.07 -15.78
C GLY A 238 2.46 16.15 -14.58
N GLY A 239 2.81 14.87 -14.74
CA GLY A 239 2.75 13.86 -13.70
C GLY A 239 3.69 14.15 -12.53
N HIS A 240 3.28 13.71 -11.35
CA HIS A 240 4.03 13.81 -10.10
C HIS A 240 3.87 12.52 -9.30
N ASP A 241 4.64 12.35 -8.23
CA ASP A 241 4.49 11.24 -7.27
C ASP A 241 4.88 9.83 -7.77
N PHE A 242 5.80 9.75 -8.74
CA PHE A 242 6.41 8.50 -9.19
C PHE A 242 7.67 8.16 -8.39
N HIS A 243 7.51 8.07 -7.07
CA HIS A 243 8.58 7.63 -6.17
C HIS A 243 8.85 6.13 -6.30
N TYR A 244 9.89 5.64 -5.63
CA TYR A 244 10.38 4.27 -5.75
C TYR A 244 9.35 3.16 -5.41
N GLU A 245 8.24 3.49 -4.74
CA GLU A 245 7.17 2.52 -4.45
C GLU A 245 6.12 2.44 -5.57
N ASN A 246 6.08 3.43 -6.46
CA ASN A 246 5.12 3.49 -7.55
C ASN A 246 5.74 3.05 -8.89
N ILE A 247 7.02 2.67 -8.91
CA ILE A 247 7.74 2.14 -10.06
C ILE A 247 8.27 0.74 -9.75
N ILE A 248 7.77 -0.27 -10.44
CA ILE A 248 8.25 -1.66 -10.33
C ILE A 248 9.31 -1.92 -11.38
N ILE A 249 10.41 -2.55 -10.96
CA ILE A 249 11.41 -3.10 -11.87
C ILE A 249 10.94 -4.49 -12.29
N SER A 250 10.69 -4.69 -13.59
CA SER A 250 10.26 -5.98 -14.13
C SER A 250 10.83 -6.18 -15.54
N HIS A 251 11.42 -7.35 -15.79
CA HIS A 251 12.07 -7.70 -17.07
C HIS A 251 12.99 -6.60 -17.63
N GLY A 252 13.83 -6.00 -16.78
CA GLY A 252 14.74 -4.91 -17.19
C GLY A 252 14.01 -3.63 -17.65
N SER A 253 12.78 -3.39 -17.19
CA SER A 253 11.99 -2.19 -17.50
C SER A 253 11.44 -1.55 -16.23
N ALA A 254 11.26 -0.22 -16.25
CA ALA A 254 10.55 0.54 -15.24
C ALA A 254 9.05 0.56 -15.57
N VAL A 255 8.22 0.06 -14.65
CA VAL A 255 6.77 -0.03 -14.83
C VAL A 255 6.04 0.80 -13.77
N PRO A 256 5.43 1.95 -14.13
CA PRO A 256 4.58 2.71 -13.21
C PRO A 256 3.31 1.92 -12.87
N VAL A 257 3.02 1.77 -11.58
CA VAL A 257 1.85 1.01 -11.09
C VAL A 257 0.81 1.90 -10.40
N ASP A 258 1.14 3.15 -10.10
CA ASP A 258 0.16 4.14 -9.65
C ASP A 258 0.21 5.38 -10.52
N MET A 259 -0.96 5.78 -11.02
CA MET A 259 -1.13 6.80 -12.03
C MET A 259 -2.16 7.85 -11.63
N GLU A 260 -2.63 7.87 -10.38
CA GLU A 260 -3.61 8.87 -9.89
C GLU A 260 -3.12 10.32 -10.06
N THR A 261 -1.81 10.53 -9.99
CA THR A 261 -1.11 11.82 -10.10
C THR A 261 -0.45 12.05 -11.46
N SER A 262 -0.80 11.25 -12.48
CA SER A 262 -0.17 11.29 -13.82
C SER A 262 -0.40 12.58 -14.60
N PHE A 263 -1.46 13.33 -14.26
CA PHE A 263 -1.87 14.53 -14.99
C PHE A 263 -1.80 15.74 -14.07
N GLY A 264 -1.09 16.78 -14.53
CA GLY A 264 -0.92 18.01 -13.77
C GLY A 264 -2.26 18.67 -13.45
N ASN A 265 -2.45 19.08 -12.19
CA ASN A 265 -3.65 19.84 -11.82
C ASN A 265 -3.57 21.30 -12.29
N LEU A 266 -4.72 21.97 -12.40
CA LEU A 266 -4.79 23.36 -12.89
C LEU A 266 -3.97 24.34 -12.04
N GLN A 267 -3.81 24.09 -10.74
CA GLN A 267 -3.01 24.96 -9.87
C GLN A 267 -1.52 24.86 -10.22
N TYR A 268 -1.03 23.65 -10.42
CA TYR A 268 0.32 23.36 -10.86
C TYR A 268 0.60 23.98 -12.24
N VAL A 269 -0.29 23.73 -13.20
CA VAL A 269 -0.19 24.32 -14.55
C VAL A 269 -0.13 25.85 -14.46
N ASN A 270 -1.06 26.49 -13.73
CA ASN A 270 -1.07 27.95 -13.59
C ASN A 270 0.21 28.51 -12.95
N LYS A 271 0.76 27.81 -11.95
CA LYS A 271 2.02 28.20 -11.29
C LYS A 271 3.20 28.11 -12.25
N VAL A 272 3.26 27.05 -13.04
CA VAL A 272 4.36 26.79 -13.99
C VAL A 272 4.22 27.66 -15.24
N SER A 273 3.01 27.97 -15.72
CA SER A 273 2.78 28.70 -16.98
C SER A 273 3.05 30.20 -16.93
N LYS A 274 3.14 30.82 -15.75
CA LYS A 274 3.30 32.29 -15.60
C LYS A 274 4.44 32.63 -14.62
N PRO A 275 5.71 32.40 -14.99
CA PRO A 275 6.84 32.72 -14.13
C PRO A 275 6.96 34.24 -13.94
N LYS A 276 7.09 34.72 -12.70
CA LYS A 276 7.17 36.14 -12.38
C LYS A 276 8.60 36.64 -12.20
N ASN A 277 9.52 35.73 -11.87
CA ASN A 277 10.92 36.04 -11.58
C ASN A 277 11.85 34.93 -12.11
N LEU A 278 13.17 35.10 -11.92
CA LEU A 278 14.17 34.12 -12.36
C LEU A 278 14.03 32.75 -11.68
N LEU A 279 13.72 32.73 -10.37
CA LEU A 279 13.50 31.50 -9.61
C LEU A 279 12.30 30.71 -10.16
N ASP A 280 11.21 31.39 -10.53
CA ASP A 280 10.05 30.76 -11.14
C ASP A 280 10.38 30.16 -12.52
N LYS A 281 11.18 30.86 -13.33
CA LYS A 281 11.66 30.33 -14.63
C LYS A 281 12.52 29.10 -14.45
N MET A 282 13.43 29.10 -13.46
CA MET A 282 14.26 27.94 -13.14
C MET A 282 13.39 26.75 -12.68
N GLY A 283 12.41 27.01 -11.81
CA GLY A 283 11.45 26.00 -11.37
C GLY A 283 10.61 25.44 -12.51
N GLN A 284 10.17 26.29 -13.45
CA GLN A 284 9.46 25.88 -14.65
C GLN A 284 10.32 24.96 -15.54
N THR A 285 11.58 25.34 -15.80
CA THR A 285 12.49 24.51 -16.59
C THR A 285 12.72 23.16 -15.92
N ALA A 286 12.97 23.13 -14.61
CA ALA A 286 13.17 21.89 -13.86
C ALA A 286 11.93 20.98 -13.91
N ALA A 287 10.74 21.56 -13.75
CA ALA A 287 9.47 20.85 -13.90
C ALA A 287 9.32 20.20 -15.28
N PHE A 288 9.54 20.96 -16.36
CA PHE A 288 9.45 20.44 -17.73
C PHE A 288 10.55 19.44 -18.09
N SER A 289 11.68 19.47 -17.39
CA SER A 289 12.73 18.45 -17.48
C SER A 289 12.44 17.18 -16.66
N GLY A 290 11.29 17.11 -15.97
CA GLY A 290 10.86 15.94 -15.23
C GLY A 290 11.27 15.90 -13.76
N ALA A 291 11.88 16.96 -13.21
CA ALA A 291 12.26 17.01 -11.80
C ALA A 291 11.05 16.94 -10.84
N SER A 292 9.86 17.31 -11.31
CA SER A 292 8.62 17.24 -10.53
C SER A 292 7.99 15.85 -10.46
N THR A 293 8.46 14.90 -11.27
CA THR A 293 7.91 13.54 -11.32
C THR A 293 8.25 12.71 -10.09
N LEU A 294 9.31 13.08 -9.36
CA LEU A 294 10.01 12.28 -8.33
C LEU A 294 10.75 11.04 -8.86
N ILE A 295 10.83 10.85 -10.18
CA ILE A 295 11.64 9.77 -10.79
C ILE A 295 13.13 10.09 -10.73
N LEU A 296 13.47 11.38 -10.85
CA LEU A 296 14.85 11.84 -10.78
C LEU A 296 15.23 12.11 -9.32
N PRO A 297 16.46 11.75 -8.90
CA PRO A 297 16.98 12.16 -7.62
C PRO A 297 16.86 13.69 -7.44
N PRO A 298 16.46 14.17 -6.27
CA PRO A 298 16.31 15.61 -6.05
C PRO A 298 17.65 16.32 -6.20
N LEU A 299 17.71 17.34 -7.07
CA LEU A 299 18.90 18.18 -7.27
C LEU A 299 19.30 18.95 -6.00
N VAL A 300 18.32 19.26 -5.15
CA VAL A 300 18.51 19.87 -3.83
C VAL A 300 17.62 19.14 -2.83
N ARG A 301 18.23 18.57 -1.79
CA ARG A 301 17.51 18.07 -0.61
C ARG A 301 16.96 19.28 0.14
N THR A 302 15.67 19.58 -0.07
CA THR A 302 14.99 20.72 0.55
C THR A 302 14.53 20.39 1.97
N GLU A 303 13.99 21.37 2.69
CA GLU A 303 13.39 21.17 4.01
C GLU A 303 12.21 20.17 4.03
N ARG A 304 11.67 19.78 2.86
CA ARG A 304 10.52 18.86 2.78
C ARG A 304 10.91 17.38 2.69
N PHE A 305 12.01 17.06 2.02
CA PHE A 305 12.56 15.70 1.90
C PHE A 305 14.09 15.79 1.85
N ASP A 306 14.75 15.30 2.90
CA ASP A 306 16.21 15.21 2.99
C ASP A 306 16.75 13.81 2.62
N VAL A 307 15.84 12.94 2.19
CA VAL A 307 16.10 11.61 1.66
C VAL A 307 15.65 11.56 0.20
N ASP A 308 16.38 10.79 -0.60
CA ASP A 308 16.02 10.54 -1.98
C ASP A 308 15.04 9.36 -2.05
N ILE A 309 13.81 9.66 -2.49
CA ILE A 309 12.73 8.70 -2.70
C ILE A 309 12.54 8.32 -4.18
N SER A 310 13.46 8.72 -5.05
CA SER A 310 13.41 8.34 -6.47
C SER A 310 13.63 6.83 -6.67
N PRO A 311 13.16 6.23 -7.77
CA PRO A 311 13.46 4.84 -8.14
C PRO A 311 14.93 4.62 -8.57
N VAL A 312 15.73 5.67 -8.67
CA VAL A 312 17.18 5.56 -8.88
C VAL A 312 17.84 5.26 -7.53
N THR A 313 18.59 4.17 -7.43
CA THR A 313 19.16 3.74 -6.15
C THR A 313 20.62 3.34 -6.30
N ASP A 314 21.43 3.66 -5.29
CA ASP A 314 22.76 3.10 -5.08
C ASP A 314 22.73 1.91 -4.12
N GLY A 315 21.54 1.52 -3.65
CA GLY A 315 21.31 0.43 -2.70
C GLY A 315 21.51 0.82 -1.23
N SER A 316 21.93 2.06 -0.93
CA SER A 316 22.24 2.49 0.42
C SER A 316 20.98 2.90 1.20
N PRO A 317 20.78 2.40 2.44
CA PRO A 317 19.75 2.92 3.33
C PRO A 317 19.94 4.41 3.60
N GLN A 318 18.86 5.17 3.56
CA GLN A 318 18.88 6.61 3.84
C GLN A 318 18.08 6.91 5.10
N LYS A 319 18.73 7.54 6.09
CA LYS A 319 18.06 8.02 7.30
C LYS A 319 17.77 9.50 7.20
N SER A 320 16.51 9.87 7.38
CA SER A 320 16.08 11.26 7.44
C SER A 320 16.49 11.90 8.77
N ARG A 321 16.97 13.12 8.70
CA ARG A 321 17.24 14.02 9.83
C ARG A 321 16.00 14.80 10.25
N ILE A 322 15.07 15.03 9.32
CA ILE A 322 13.87 15.86 9.52
C ILE A 322 12.58 15.03 9.69
N MET A 323 12.37 14.00 8.88
CA MET A 323 11.18 13.16 8.91
C MET A 323 11.32 12.13 10.02
N ARG A 324 10.33 12.09 10.91
CA ARG A 324 10.24 11.08 11.98
C ARG A 324 8.87 10.44 11.96
N GLY A 325 8.85 9.12 12.13
CA GLY A 325 7.63 8.32 12.19
C GLY A 325 7.52 7.64 13.55
N SER A 326 6.28 7.47 14.02
CA SER A 326 6.03 6.49 15.07
C SER A 326 6.15 5.10 14.45
N ALA A 327 7.00 4.26 15.02
CA ALA A 327 7.15 2.87 14.63
C ALA A 327 6.69 1.97 15.77
N MET A 328 6.15 0.82 15.39
CA MET A 328 5.89 -0.30 16.28
C MET A 328 6.80 -1.44 15.85
N ASN A 329 7.62 -1.96 16.76
CA ASN A 329 8.41 -3.17 16.53
C ASN A 329 7.97 -4.26 17.51
N VAL A 330 8.01 -5.50 17.06
CA VAL A 330 7.89 -6.68 17.92
C VAL A 330 9.30 -7.27 18.03
N THR A 331 9.87 -7.33 19.23
CA THR A 331 11.20 -7.91 19.44
C THR A 331 11.18 -9.43 19.21
N GLU A 332 12.34 -10.07 19.10
CA GLU A 332 12.44 -11.54 19.04
C GLU A 332 11.81 -12.22 20.26
N GLU A 333 11.86 -11.54 21.41
CA GLU A 333 11.20 -11.97 22.64
C GLU A 333 9.68 -11.70 22.63
N GLY A 334 9.13 -11.09 21.58
CA GLY A 334 7.72 -10.76 21.42
C GLY A 334 7.27 -9.45 22.06
N ASN A 335 8.18 -8.59 22.53
CA ASN A 335 7.82 -7.30 23.17
C ASN A 335 7.41 -6.27 22.11
N VAL A 336 6.28 -5.59 22.30
CA VAL A 336 5.88 -4.43 21.51
C VAL A 336 6.58 -3.19 22.02
N GLU A 337 7.40 -2.60 21.16
CA GLU A 337 8.09 -1.34 21.40
C GLU A 337 7.50 -0.26 20.49
N LEU A 338 7.06 0.84 21.10
CA LEU A 338 6.72 2.07 20.39
C LEU A 338 7.85 3.07 20.52
N TYR A 339 8.33 3.58 19.40
CA TYR A 339 9.35 4.59 19.41
C TYR A 339 9.17 5.54 18.23
N VAL A 340 9.67 6.76 18.40
CA VAL A 340 9.78 7.71 17.31
C VAL A 340 11.19 7.58 16.76
N LYS A 341 11.32 7.10 15.53
CA LYS A 341 12.61 7.08 14.82
C LYS A 341 12.60 8.01 13.62
N ALA A 342 13.81 8.39 13.22
CA ALA A 342 14.06 8.90 11.88
C ALA A 342 13.40 7.98 10.85
N ALA A 343 12.73 8.57 9.86
CA ALA A 343 12.27 7.83 8.71
C ALA A 343 13.49 7.23 8.02
N GLU A 344 13.45 5.93 7.79
CA GLU A 344 14.50 5.19 7.11
C GLU A 344 13.94 4.71 5.79
N VAL A 345 14.49 5.24 4.70
CA VAL A 345 14.13 4.84 3.34
C VAL A 345 15.13 3.77 2.92
N ILE A 346 14.63 2.55 2.81
CA ILE A 346 15.32 1.44 2.17
C ILE A 346 14.52 1.12 0.91
N LYS A 347 15.13 1.34 -0.25
CA LYS A 347 14.52 1.07 -1.56
C LYS A 347 14.59 -0.43 -1.84
N LEU A 348 13.84 -1.20 -1.04
CA LEU A 348 13.73 -2.65 -1.17
C LEU A 348 12.74 -3.02 -2.27
N PRO A 349 12.92 -4.19 -2.90
CA PRO A 349 11.93 -4.76 -3.81
C PRO A 349 10.53 -4.88 -3.19
N HIS A 350 9.49 -4.64 -3.98
CA HIS A 350 8.09 -4.75 -3.53
C HIS A 350 7.71 -6.13 -3.02
N THR A 351 8.22 -7.19 -3.65
CA THR A 351 8.02 -8.57 -3.21
C THR A 351 8.66 -8.79 -1.83
N LEU A 352 9.85 -8.24 -1.58
CA LEU A 352 10.48 -8.28 -0.25
C LEU A 352 9.72 -7.45 0.78
N LYS A 353 9.00 -6.39 0.41
CA LYS A 353 8.09 -5.68 1.35
C LYS A 353 6.86 -6.52 1.70
N LEU A 354 6.20 -7.14 0.71
CA LEU A 354 5.10 -8.08 0.94
C LEU A 354 5.54 -9.29 1.78
N TYR A 355 6.71 -9.88 1.46
CA TYR A 355 7.28 -11.00 2.20
C TYR A 355 7.79 -10.57 3.58
N GLN A 356 8.49 -9.45 3.75
CA GLN A 356 8.92 -8.95 5.07
C GLN A 356 7.73 -8.48 5.92
N GLN A 357 6.63 -8.04 5.32
CA GLN A 357 5.37 -7.79 6.02
C GLN A 357 4.80 -9.12 6.54
N LEU A 358 4.69 -10.16 5.71
CA LEU A 358 4.28 -11.50 6.15
C LEU A 358 5.26 -12.13 7.18
N TRP A 359 6.57 -11.92 7.02
CA TRP A 359 7.62 -12.45 7.91
C TRP A 359 7.68 -11.72 9.26
N ARG A 360 7.40 -10.41 9.31
CA ARG A 360 7.24 -9.65 10.57
C ARG A 360 5.93 -9.94 11.28
N ILE A 361 4.88 -10.33 10.54
CA ILE A 361 3.55 -10.67 11.08
C ILE A 361 3.54 -12.08 11.69
N LEU A 362 4.32 -13.02 11.16
CA LEU A 362 4.24 -14.42 11.57
C LEU A 362 5.15 -14.84 12.72
N GLY A 363 5.97 -13.95 13.30
CA GLY A 363 6.84 -14.29 14.43
C GLY A 363 7.74 -15.49 14.10
N GLY A 364 8.96 -15.22 13.62
CA GLY A 364 9.91 -16.27 13.26
C GLY A 364 9.91 -17.42 14.28
N MET A 365 9.61 -18.61 13.78
CA MET A 365 10.19 -19.84 14.31
C MET A 365 11.58 -20.01 13.72
#